data_AF-A0A9D1UP00-F1
#
_entry.id   AF-A0A9D1UP00-F1
#
_cell.length_a   1.000
_cell.length_b   1.000
_cell.length_c   1.000
_cell.angle_alpha   90.00
_cell.angle_beta   90.00
_cell.angle_gamma   90.00
#
_symmetry.space_group_name_H-M   'P 1'
#
loop_
_entity.id
_entity.type
_entity.pdbx_description
1 polymer ?
#
loop_
_entity_poly.entity_id
_entity_poly.type
_entity_poly.pdbx_seq_one_letter_code
_entity_poly.pdbx_strand_id
1 'polypeptide(L)'
;MYNRYLPADGDFSPAAPEKRTEKPKEKPSAGGLRHLLSLLRPEDGDAGDLLLLLILLLVLLDGEDNDLVLILGLALFLGLK
;
A
#
# COMPACT_ATOMS: atom_id res chain seq x y z
N MET A 1 -28.97 44.05 1.30
CA MET A 1 -29.02 44.96 0.14
C MET A 1 -27.61 45.04 -0.45
N TYR A 2 -27.53 45.02 -1.79
CA TYR A 2 -26.37 45.28 -2.66
C TYR A 2 -25.47 44.10 -3.07
N ASN A 3 -25.45 43.80 -4.37
CA ASN A 3 -24.38 44.30 -5.23
C ASN A 3 -24.93 44.64 -6.63
N ARG A 4 -24.53 45.83 -7.10
CA ARG A 4 -24.90 46.47 -8.37
C ARG A 4 -24.12 45.80 -9.50
N TYR A 5 -24.80 45.34 -10.55
CA TYR A 5 -24.17 44.75 -11.72
C TYR A 5 -23.28 45.77 -12.43
N LEU A 6 -22.01 45.42 -12.65
CA LEU A 6 -21.05 46.21 -13.44
C LEU A 6 -21.26 45.88 -14.94
N PRO A 7 -21.29 46.89 -15.83
CA PRO A 7 -21.34 46.67 -17.27
C PRO A 7 -20.00 46.15 -17.81
N ALA A 8 -20.08 45.36 -18.88
CA ALA A 8 -19.03 44.50 -19.43
C ALA A 8 -17.96 45.25 -20.27
N ASP A 9 -17.50 46.42 -19.80
CA ASP A 9 -16.60 47.30 -20.55
C ASP A 9 -15.36 47.72 -19.75
N GLY A 10 -14.84 46.84 -18.89
CA GLY A 10 -13.66 47.11 -18.07
C GLY A 10 -12.85 45.85 -17.82
N ASP A 11 -11.53 45.97 -17.98
CA ASP A 11 -10.54 44.92 -17.81
C ASP A 11 -10.76 44.13 -16.51
N PHE A 12 -10.94 42.82 -16.67
CA PHE A 12 -11.19 41.87 -15.60
C PHE A 12 -9.93 41.70 -14.73
N SER A 13 -9.92 42.21 -13.49
CA SER A 13 -9.20 41.58 -12.38
C SER A 13 -9.57 42.22 -11.04
N PRO A 14 -10.30 41.47 -10.18
CA PRO A 14 -9.83 41.33 -8.80
C PRO A 14 -9.86 39.86 -8.36
N ALA A 15 -8.75 39.46 -7.75
CA ALA A 15 -8.47 38.10 -7.28
C ALA A 15 -9.64 37.47 -6.50
N ALA A 16 -10.19 36.39 -7.07
CA ALA A 16 -11.11 35.53 -6.35
C ALA A 16 -10.41 34.96 -5.10
N PRO A 17 -11.05 34.96 -3.92
CA PRO A 17 -10.46 34.36 -2.73
C PRO A 17 -10.25 32.89 -3.01
N GLU A 18 -9.01 32.43 -2.84
CA GLU A 18 -8.60 31.04 -3.01
C GLU A 18 -9.65 30.12 -2.39
N LYS A 19 -10.27 29.27 -3.23
CA LYS A 19 -10.94 28.07 -2.75
C LYS A 19 -9.95 27.39 -1.81
N ARG A 20 -10.22 27.43 -0.50
CA ARG A 20 -9.58 26.55 0.47
C ARG A 20 -9.66 25.15 -0.11
N THR A 21 -8.54 24.68 -0.61
CA THR A 21 -8.31 23.28 -0.86
C THR A 21 -8.24 22.66 0.52
N GLU A 22 -9.39 22.28 1.07
CA GLU A 22 -9.42 21.19 2.03
C GLU A 22 -8.96 19.96 1.26
N LYS A 23 -7.63 19.79 1.16
CA LYS A 23 -7.03 18.50 0.87
C LYS A 23 -7.66 17.53 1.86
N PRO A 24 -8.31 16.45 1.41
CA PRO A 24 -8.61 15.35 2.31
C PRO A 24 -7.28 14.96 2.96
N LYS A 25 -7.14 15.21 4.27
CA LYS A 25 -6.10 14.59 5.07
C LYS A 25 -6.40 13.10 5.07
N GLU A 26 -5.94 12.40 4.04
CA GLU A 26 -5.87 10.95 4.05
C GLU A 26 -4.94 10.58 5.21
N LYS A 27 -5.55 9.96 6.22
CA LYS A 27 -4.86 9.48 7.43
C LYS A 27 -3.77 8.49 7.00
N PRO A 28 -2.49 8.71 7.34
CA PRO A 28 -1.48 7.69 7.14
C PRO A 28 -1.49 6.81 8.37
N SER A 29 -2.22 5.70 8.39
CA SER A 29 -2.00 4.62 9.40
C SER A 29 -2.93 3.44 9.23
N ALA A 30 -2.90 2.82 8.05
CA ALA A 30 -3.16 1.39 7.93
C ALA A 30 -2.19 0.75 6.93
N GLY A 31 -1.06 1.41 6.68
CA GLY A 31 -0.11 1.05 5.63
C GLY A 31 0.85 -0.05 6.04
N GLY A 32 1.28 -0.13 7.30
CA GLY A 32 2.38 -1.04 7.70
C GLY A 32 2.09 -2.52 7.44
N LEU A 33 1.01 -3.04 8.06
CA LEU A 33 0.60 -4.43 7.86
C LEU A 33 0.15 -4.70 6.43
N ARG A 34 -0.53 -3.73 5.81
CA ARG A 34 -1.05 -3.84 4.44
C ARG A 34 0.07 -3.83 3.39
N HIS A 35 1.19 -3.16 3.69
CA HIS A 35 2.39 -3.11 2.89
C HIS A 35 3.26 -4.36 3.09
N LEU A 36 3.36 -4.86 4.33
CA LEU A 36 3.92 -6.19 4.60
C LEU A 36 3.12 -7.29 3.89
N LEU A 37 1.79 -7.23 3.91
CA LEU A 37 0.91 -8.12 3.16
C LEU A 37 1.05 -7.92 1.64
N SER A 38 1.33 -6.71 1.14
CA SER A 38 1.61 -6.49 -0.30
C SER A 38 2.99 -6.97 -0.73
N LEU A 39 3.97 -7.00 0.19
CA LEU A 39 5.28 -7.62 0.00
C LEU A 39 5.16 -9.16 -0.01
N LEU A 40 4.27 -9.70 0.82
CA LEU A 40 4.01 -11.15 0.94
C LEU A 40 3.06 -11.69 -0.14
N ARG A 41 2.22 -10.84 -0.70
CA ARG A 41 1.33 -11.13 -1.83
C ARG A 41 1.87 -10.39 -3.05
N PRO A 42 2.99 -10.84 -3.65
CA PRO A 42 3.36 -10.34 -4.96
C PRO A 42 2.17 -10.55 -5.89
N GLU A 43 1.80 -9.53 -6.67
CA GLU A 43 0.71 -9.64 -7.66
C GLU A 43 0.96 -10.77 -8.67
N ASP A 44 2.20 -11.27 -8.74
CA ASP A 44 2.69 -12.29 -9.67
C ASP A 44 3.12 -13.61 -9.00
N GLY A 45 3.02 -13.74 -7.67
CA GLY A 45 3.49 -14.93 -6.95
C GLY A 45 2.50 -16.09 -6.95
N ASP A 46 2.98 -17.30 -7.22
CA ASP A 46 2.14 -18.50 -7.15
C ASP A 46 1.65 -18.70 -5.71
N ALA A 47 0.38 -19.07 -5.55
CA ALA A 47 -0.21 -19.34 -4.23
C ALA A 47 0.55 -20.48 -3.51
N GLY A 48 1.20 -21.36 -4.28
CA GLY A 48 2.10 -22.39 -3.75
C GLY A 48 3.29 -21.81 -2.99
N ASP A 49 3.93 -20.75 -3.49
CA ASP A 49 5.11 -20.14 -2.87
C ASP A 49 4.74 -19.44 -1.55
N LEU A 50 3.59 -18.77 -1.52
CA LEU A 50 3.06 -18.15 -0.31
C LEU A 50 2.72 -19.20 0.76
N LEU A 51 2.11 -20.32 0.35
CA LEU A 51 1.84 -21.43 1.25
C LEU A 51 3.13 -22.03 1.79
N LEU A 52 4.13 -22.24 0.92
CA LEU A 52 5.44 -22.75 1.29
C LEU A 52 6.14 -21.84 2.31
N LEU A 53 6.08 -20.53 2.09
CA LEU A 53 6.61 -19.52 3.00
C LEU A 53 5.89 -19.53 4.36
N LEU A 54 4.57 -19.69 4.36
CA LEU A 54 3.78 -19.77 5.57
C LEU A 54 4.11 -21.02 6.38
N ILE A 55 4.28 -22.17 5.72
CA ILE A 55 4.72 -23.42 6.37
C ILE A 55 6.14 -23.23 6.93
N LEU A 56 7.06 -22.64 6.16
CA LEU A 56 8.42 -22.39 6.61
C LEU A 56 8.45 -21.50 7.85
N LEU A 57 7.63 -20.46 7.88
CA LEU A 57 7.49 -19.58 9.03
C LEU A 57 6.91 -20.32 10.25
N LEU A 58 5.95 -21.22 10.04
CA LEU A 58 5.35 -22.02 11.11
C LEU A 58 6.39 -22.97 11.74
N VAL A 59 7.15 -23.67 10.91
CA VAL A 59 8.20 -24.59 11.35
C VAL A 59 9.32 -23.82 12.07
N LEU A 60 9.67 -22.63 11.59
CA LEU A 60 10.68 -21.80 12.23
C LEU A 60 10.24 -21.29 13.61
N LEU A 61 8.93 -21.07 13.82
CA LEU A 61 8.37 -20.67 15.10
C LEU A 61 8.32 -21.83 16.10
N ASP A 62 8.06 -23.04 15.61
CA ASP A 62 8.04 -24.27 16.41
C ASP A 62 9.46 -24.70 16.83
N GLY A 63 10.44 -24.52 15.94
CA GLY A 63 11.86 -24.63 16.24
C GLY A 63 12.38 -26.05 16.49
N GLU A 64 11.55 -27.08 16.35
CA GLU A 64 11.95 -28.47 16.59
C GLU A 64 12.86 -29.05 15.50
N ASP A 65 12.56 -28.81 14.22
CA ASP A 65 13.21 -29.52 13.11
C ASP A 65 14.02 -28.58 12.19
N ASN A 66 15.29 -28.36 12.54
CA ASN A 66 16.21 -27.54 11.75
C ASN A 66 16.46 -28.11 10.33
N ASP A 67 16.47 -29.43 10.19
CA ASP A 67 16.62 -30.09 8.89
C ASP A 67 15.42 -29.82 7.99
N LEU A 68 14.21 -29.82 8.56
CA LEU A 68 12.98 -29.51 7.83
C LEU A 68 12.95 -28.05 7.38
N VAL A 69 13.36 -27.11 8.25
CA VAL A 69 13.55 -25.69 7.88
C VAL A 69 14.51 -25.55 6.70
N LEU A 70 15.64 -26.27 6.74
CA LEU A 70 16.66 -26.22 5.69
C LEU A 70 16.14 -26.75 4.35
N ILE A 71 15.49 -27.93 4.36
CA ILE A 71 14.90 -28.55 3.16
C ILE A 71 13.84 -27.63 2.56
N LEU A 72 12.96 -27.11 3.40
CA LEU A 72 11.85 -26.27 2.97
C LEU A 72 12.34 -24.90 2.46
N GLY A 73 13.37 -24.33 3.09
CA GLY A 73 14.04 -23.12 2.63
C GLY A 73 14.73 -23.31 1.28
N LEU A 74 15.40 -24.45 1.06
CA LEU A 74 15.98 -24.81 -0.24
C LEU A 74 14.90 -25.03 -1.30
N ALA A 75 13.81 -25.74 -0.96
CA ALA A 75 12.68 -25.93 -1.85
C ALA A 75 12.08 -24.58 -2.29
N LEU A 76 12.01 -23.62 -1.37
CA LEU A 76 11.56 -22.25 -1.66
C LEU A 76 12.56 -21.51 -2.55
N PHE A 77 13.86 -21.64 -2.31
CA PHE A 77 14.91 -21.06 -3.15
C PHE A 77 14.91 -21.60 -4.59
N LEU A 78 14.65 -22.90 -4.78
CA LEU A 78 14.54 -23.53 -6.10
C LEU A 78 13.17 -23.33 -6.76
N GLY A 79 12.13 -23.14 -5.97
CA GLY A 79 10.73 -23.07 -6.39
C GLY A 79 10.24 -21.68 -6.78
N LEU A 80 10.82 -20.63 -6.17
CA LEU A 80 10.57 -19.23 -6.53
C LEU A 80 10.83 -19.03 -8.03
N LYS A 81 9.75 -18.85 -8.80
CA LYS A 81 9.79 -18.51 -10.21
C LYS A 81 9.82 -17.00 -10.42
#